data_AF-A0A0F4R5T4-F1
#
_entry.id   AF-A0A0F4R5T4-F1
#
_cell.length_a   1.000
_cell.length_b   1.000
_cell.length_c   1.000
_cell.angle_alpha   90.00
_cell.angle_beta   90.00
_cell.angle_gamma   90.00
#
_symmetry.space_group_name_H-M   'P 1'
#
loop_
_entity.id
_entity.type
_entity.pdbx_description
1 polymer ?
#
loop_
_entity_poly.entity_id
_entity_poly.type
_entity_poly.pdbx_seq_one_letter_code
_entity_poly.pdbx_strand_id
1 'polypeptide(L)'
;MNELYFKGELKRVPFEGKLSAALARYMPLESENDFEVFALLPSSKTPIYLNFAEHYQILEGFVKQANACFEGEVNFLIRLSMPGGMRLPAVLLEPNVLLMQDIQPELLRLKKGVSKGEVSRLLVIDDHLLRYQLEQGKNQMHLSLYSQSQFDSSHEEACFLQLIESLAEFGIAAKEERDDAI
;
A
#
# COMPACT_ATOMS: atom_id res chain seq x y z
N MET A 1 23.00 7.30 -3.26
CA MET A 1 21.66 6.93 -2.77
C MET A 1 21.42 5.51 -3.21
N ASN A 2 21.01 4.64 -2.29
CA ASN A 2 20.69 3.26 -2.58
C ASN A 2 19.15 3.11 -2.67
N GLU A 3 18.68 2.23 -3.55
CA GLU A 3 17.26 1.90 -3.70
C GLU A 3 17.08 0.39 -3.59
N LEU A 4 16.23 -0.04 -2.66
CA LEU A 4 15.70 -1.40 -2.61
C LEU A 4 14.26 -1.38 -3.10
N TYR A 5 13.88 -2.38 -3.89
CA TYR A 5 12.58 -2.43 -4.55
C TYR A 5 11.92 -3.80 -4.38
N PHE A 6 10.61 -3.79 -4.13
CA PHE A 6 9.77 -4.98 -4.11
C PHE A 6 8.47 -4.74 -4.85
N LYS A 7 8.01 -5.77 -5.57
CA LYS A 7 6.71 -5.81 -6.23
C LYS A 7 5.97 -7.07 -5.81
N GLY A 8 4.91 -6.88 -5.04
CA GLY A 8 4.03 -7.93 -4.55
C GLY A 8 2.66 -7.91 -5.22
N GLU A 9 1.99 -9.06 -5.16
CA GLU A 9 0.58 -9.22 -5.54
C GLU A 9 -0.17 -9.93 -4.41
N LEU A 10 -1.33 -9.38 -4.01
CA LEU A 10 -2.23 -10.01 -3.06
C LEU A 10 -3.04 -11.10 -3.77
N LYS A 11 -2.78 -12.37 -3.41
CA LYS A 11 -3.35 -13.54 -4.10
C LYS A 11 -4.45 -14.26 -3.32
N ARG A 12 -4.69 -13.90 -2.06
CA ARG A 12 -5.67 -14.54 -1.18
C ARG A 12 -6.22 -13.54 -0.16
N VAL A 13 -7.25 -13.95 0.57
CA VAL A 13 -7.76 -13.21 1.73
C VAL A 13 -6.68 -13.13 2.82
N PRO A 14 -6.32 -11.94 3.34
CA PRO A 14 -5.21 -11.80 4.28
C PRO A 14 -5.44 -12.42 5.67
N PHE A 15 -6.67 -12.41 6.16
CA PHE A 15 -7.01 -12.77 7.55
C PHE A 15 -7.77 -14.11 7.59
N GLU A 16 -7.05 -15.21 7.45
CA GLU A 16 -7.65 -16.56 7.46
C GLU A 16 -8.43 -16.85 8.76
N GLY A 17 -9.60 -17.47 8.62
CA GLY A 17 -10.46 -17.83 9.75
C GLY A 17 -11.18 -16.65 10.42
N LYS A 18 -10.99 -15.42 9.93
CA LYS A 18 -11.70 -14.22 10.43
C LYS A 18 -12.88 -13.90 9.52
N LEU A 19 -14.03 -13.60 10.11
CA LEU A 19 -15.17 -13.09 9.36
C LEU A 19 -14.86 -11.68 8.86
N SER A 20 -14.88 -11.50 7.55
CA SER A 20 -14.74 -10.19 6.91
C SER A 20 -16.12 -9.56 6.72
N ALA A 21 -16.29 -8.33 7.20
CA ALA A 21 -17.50 -7.56 6.94
C ALA A 21 -17.33 -6.77 5.65
N ALA A 22 -18.22 -6.97 4.67
CA ALA A 22 -18.17 -6.24 3.40
C ALA A 22 -18.33 -4.72 3.57
N LEU A 23 -18.96 -4.27 4.68
CA LEU A 23 -19.20 -2.87 5.06
C LEU A 23 -19.62 -1.95 3.88
N ALA A 24 -20.30 -2.52 2.89
CA ALA A 24 -20.72 -1.81 1.71
C ALA A 24 -21.80 -0.80 2.12
N ARG A 25 -21.47 0.48 2.05
CA ARG A 25 -22.49 1.53 2.15
C ARG A 25 -23.27 1.50 0.84
N TYR A 26 -24.60 1.49 0.94
CA TYR A 26 -25.46 1.64 -0.21
C TYR A 26 -25.15 2.97 -0.89
N MET A 27 -24.85 2.92 -2.19
CA MET A 27 -24.84 4.13 -3.00
C MET A 27 -26.30 4.62 -3.09
N PRO A 28 -26.59 5.88 -2.77
CA PRO A 28 -27.95 6.42 -2.81
C PRO A 28 -28.36 6.63 -4.27
N LEU A 29 -28.66 5.55 -4.98
CA LEU A 29 -29.23 5.58 -6.33
C LEU A 29 -30.75 5.74 -6.18
N GLU A 30 -31.32 6.84 -6.66
CA GLU A 30 -32.72 7.18 -6.43
C GLU A 30 -33.54 7.26 -7.74
N SER A 31 -32.90 7.59 -8.85
CA SER A 31 -33.54 7.77 -10.17
C SER A 31 -33.07 6.74 -11.20
N GLU A 32 -33.88 6.50 -12.24
CA GLU A 32 -33.47 5.64 -13.38
C GLU A 32 -32.15 6.09 -14.01
N ASN A 33 -31.94 7.41 -14.11
CA ASN A 33 -30.69 7.99 -14.60
C ASN A 33 -29.47 7.61 -13.72
N ASP A 34 -29.65 7.49 -12.39
CA ASP A 34 -28.56 7.06 -11.52
C ASP A 34 -28.15 5.60 -11.81
N PHE A 35 -29.12 4.73 -12.09
CA PHE A 35 -28.86 3.34 -12.47
C PHE A 35 -28.22 3.23 -13.87
N GLU A 36 -28.68 4.03 -14.84
CA GLU A 36 -28.09 4.09 -16.18
C GLU A 36 -26.62 4.51 -16.13
N VAL A 37 -26.31 5.58 -15.38
CA VAL A 37 -24.93 6.04 -15.19
C VAL A 37 -24.10 5.01 -14.43
N PHE A 38 -24.66 4.40 -13.39
CA PHE A 38 -23.95 3.38 -12.60
C PHE A 38 -23.61 2.15 -13.44
N ALA A 39 -24.49 1.72 -14.35
CA ALA A 39 -24.24 0.60 -15.25
C ALA A 39 -23.07 0.85 -16.23
N LEU A 40 -22.71 2.12 -16.48
CA LEU A 40 -21.56 2.49 -17.31
C LEU A 40 -20.24 2.51 -16.53
N LEU A 41 -20.28 2.43 -15.19
CA LEU A 41 -19.06 2.45 -14.39
C LEU A 41 -18.24 1.17 -14.62
N PRO A 42 -16.91 1.29 -14.68
CA PRO A 42 -16.06 0.13 -14.88
C PRO A 42 -16.14 -0.78 -13.65
N SER A 43 -16.46 -2.05 -13.88
CA SER A 43 -16.36 -3.11 -12.87
C SER A 43 -15.06 -3.87 -13.11
N SER A 44 -14.24 -3.97 -12.08
CA SER A 44 -13.04 -4.79 -12.10
C SER A 44 -13.36 -6.26 -12.37
N LYS A 45 -12.47 -6.95 -13.09
CA LYS A 45 -12.48 -8.42 -13.18
C LYS A 45 -11.57 -9.07 -12.13
N THR A 46 -10.77 -8.26 -11.44
CA THR A 46 -9.84 -8.70 -10.42
C THR A 46 -10.60 -9.01 -9.13
N PRO A 47 -10.33 -10.13 -8.45
CA PRO A 47 -10.99 -10.46 -7.19
C PRO A 47 -10.74 -9.40 -6.10
N ILE A 48 -11.75 -9.13 -5.28
CA ILE A 48 -11.62 -8.29 -4.09
C ILE A 48 -11.34 -9.21 -2.90
N TYR A 49 -10.11 -9.15 -2.37
CA TYR A 49 -9.65 -10.03 -1.29
C TYR A 49 -9.75 -9.39 0.10
N LEU A 50 -9.91 -8.07 0.18
CA LEU A 50 -9.95 -7.35 1.44
C LEU A 50 -10.90 -6.16 1.37
N ASN A 51 -11.37 -5.71 2.53
CA ASN A 51 -12.09 -4.46 2.69
C ASN A 51 -11.15 -3.33 3.18
N PHE A 52 -11.65 -2.10 3.26
CA PHE A 52 -10.84 -0.97 3.71
C PHE A 52 -10.29 -1.09 5.14
N ALA A 53 -10.98 -1.77 6.06
CA ALA A 53 -10.52 -1.90 7.44
C ALA A 53 -9.37 -2.91 7.53
N GLU A 54 -9.46 -4.01 6.79
CA GLU A 54 -8.41 -5.01 6.62
C GLU A 54 -7.18 -4.40 5.93
N HIS A 55 -7.41 -3.58 4.91
CA HIS A 55 -6.35 -2.80 4.25
C HIS A 55 -5.55 -1.94 5.25
N TYR A 56 -6.25 -1.20 6.12
CA TYR A 56 -5.61 -0.39 7.15
C TYR A 56 -4.90 -1.20 8.22
N GLN A 57 -5.37 -2.40 8.54
CA GLN A 57 -4.67 -3.30 9.47
C GLN A 57 -3.32 -3.75 8.88
N ILE A 58 -3.26 -4.04 7.58
CA ILE A 58 -2.01 -4.39 6.89
C ILE A 58 -1.05 -3.19 6.93
N LEU A 59 -1.51 -2.01 6.52
CA LEU A 59 -0.68 -0.79 6.53
C LEU A 59 -0.20 -0.41 7.93
N GLU A 60 -1.08 -0.50 8.93
CA GLU A 60 -0.72 -0.23 10.33
C GLU A 60 0.38 -1.17 10.82
N GLY A 61 0.22 -2.49 10.60
CA GLY A 61 1.22 -3.48 10.97
C GLY A 61 2.56 -3.22 10.29
N PHE A 62 2.52 -2.96 8.98
CA PHE A 62 3.70 -2.68 8.17
C PHE A 62 4.45 -1.42 8.63
N VAL A 63 3.75 -0.30 8.87
CA VAL A 63 4.37 0.94 9.34
C VAL A 63 4.93 0.80 10.76
N LYS A 64 4.24 0.07 11.67
CA LYS A 64 4.78 -0.23 13.00
C LYS A 64 6.08 -1.02 12.91
N GLN A 65 6.11 -2.07 12.09
CA GLN A 65 7.29 -2.90 11.92
C GLN A 65 8.45 -2.14 11.28
N ALA A 66 8.18 -1.32 10.26
CA ALA A 66 9.20 -0.50 9.62
C ALA A 66 9.79 0.54 10.59
N ASN A 67 8.95 1.23 11.36
CA ASN A 67 9.42 2.13 12.40
C ASN A 67 10.26 1.39 13.46
N ALA A 68 9.87 0.18 13.86
CA ALA A 68 10.64 -0.61 14.82
C ALA A 68 12.01 -1.03 14.25
N CYS A 69 12.06 -1.47 12.98
CA CYS A 69 13.31 -1.93 12.36
C CYS A 69 14.31 -0.80 12.13
N PHE A 70 13.81 0.37 11.70
CA PHE A 70 14.64 1.56 11.44
C PHE A 70 14.70 2.54 12.63
N GLU A 71 14.29 2.12 13.83
CA GLU A 71 14.32 2.93 15.05
C GLU A 71 13.63 4.30 14.92
N GLY A 72 12.59 4.39 14.09
CA GLY A 72 11.86 5.63 13.81
C GLY A 72 12.54 6.57 12.81
N GLU A 73 13.73 6.24 12.30
CA GLU A 73 14.47 7.04 11.32
C GLU A 73 14.05 6.78 9.87
N VAL A 74 12.76 6.61 9.63
CA VAL A 74 12.17 6.37 8.32
C VAL A 74 10.96 7.26 8.10
N ASN A 75 10.90 7.86 6.92
CA ASN A 75 9.73 8.62 6.45
C ASN A 75 8.94 7.76 5.49
N PHE A 76 7.61 7.83 5.54
CA PHE A 76 6.71 7.06 4.71
C PHE A 76 6.01 7.96 3.71
N LEU A 77 5.96 7.52 2.45
CA LEU A 77 5.08 8.07 1.43
C LEU A 77 4.15 6.97 0.96
N ILE A 78 2.87 7.05 1.34
CA ILE A 78 1.89 5.99 1.09
C ILE A 78 0.85 6.50 0.10
N ARG A 79 0.68 5.77 -1.01
CA ARG A 79 -0.48 5.97 -1.88
C ARG A 79 -1.71 5.48 -1.15
N LEU A 80 -2.67 6.37 -0.91
CA LEU A 80 -3.93 5.99 -0.30
C LEU A 80 -5.09 6.83 -0.84
N SER A 81 -6.18 6.14 -1.21
CA SER A 81 -7.47 6.77 -1.50
C SER A 81 -8.38 6.57 -0.31
N MET A 82 -8.77 7.66 0.35
CA MET A 82 -9.64 7.62 1.52
C MET A 82 -11.08 7.26 1.13
N PRO A 83 -11.70 6.21 1.69
CA PRO A 83 -13.14 6.07 1.67
C PRO A 83 -13.75 7.13 2.59
N GLY A 84 -14.72 7.88 2.08
CA GLY A 84 -15.46 8.86 2.87
C GLY A 84 -16.12 8.19 4.08
N GLY A 85 -15.57 8.40 5.28
CA GLY A 85 -16.23 8.05 6.54
C GLY A 85 -15.63 6.90 7.36
N MET A 86 -14.41 6.43 7.08
CA MET A 86 -13.66 5.59 8.02
C MET A 86 -12.52 6.36 8.69
N ARG A 87 -12.19 6.00 9.94
CA ARG A 87 -11.04 6.57 10.66
C ARG A 87 -9.76 5.83 10.30
N LEU A 88 -8.69 6.56 10.07
CA LEU A 88 -7.35 5.99 9.90
C LEU A 88 -6.80 5.52 11.26
N PRO A 89 -6.03 4.42 11.30
CA PRO A 89 -5.20 4.08 12.45
C PRO A 89 -4.26 5.22 12.81
N ALA A 90 -4.03 5.45 14.11
CA ALA A 90 -3.19 6.55 14.60
C ALA A 90 -1.77 6.52 14.02
N VAL A 91 -1.22 5.32 13.80
CA VAL A 91 0.11 5.14 13.20
C VAL A 91 0.22 5.71 11.79
N LEU A 92 -0.87 5.75 11.02
CA LEU A 92 -0.87 6.35 9.68
C LEU A 92 -1.02 7.87 9.71
N LEU A 93 -1.18 8.46 10.90
CA LEU A 93 -1.30 9.90 11.14
C LEU A 93 -0.05 10.48 11.83
N GLU A 94 0.99 9.66 12.03
CA GLU A 94 2.24 10.10 12.64
C GLU A 94 2.97 11.11 11.76
N PRO A 95 3.79 12.02 12.33
CA PRO A 95 4.44 13.09 11.57
C PRO A 95 5.37 12.63 10.44
N ASN A 96 5.88 11.41 10.52
CA ASN A 96 6.74 10.81 9.50
C ASN A 96 5.97 10.06 8.41
N VAL A 97 4.62 10.09 8.43
CA VAL A 97 3.78 9.43 7.44
C VAL A 97 3.05 10.46 6.59
N LEU A 98 3.28 10.41 5.28
CA LEU A 98 2.57 11.22 4.30
C LEU A 98 1.67 10.34 3.43
N LEU A 99 0.36 10.62 3.46
CA LEU A 99 -0.66 9.92 2.70
C LEU A 99 -1.08 10.77 1.50
N MET A 100 -1.03 10.23 0.29
CA MET A 100 -1.41 10.96 -0.93
C MET A 100 -2.14 10.06 -1.93
N GLN A 101 -3.07 10.64 -2.70
CA GLN A 101 -3.70 9.91 -3.80
C GLN A 101 -2.76 9.77 -5.01
N ASP A 102 -2.03 10.85 -5.34
CA ASP A 102 -0.94 10.83 -6.31
C ASP A 102 0.38 11.14 -5.61
N ILE A 103 1.21 10.11 -5.51
CA ILE A 103 2.51 10.18 -4.82
C ILE A 103 3.62 10.73 -5.72
N GLN A 104 3.44 10.79 -7.05
CA GLN A 104 4.56 11.03 -7.97
C GLN A 104 5.25 12.39 -7.79
N PRO A 105 4.53 13.52 -7.66
CA PRO A 105 5.17 14.82 -7.44
C PRO A 105 6.01 14.83 -6.16
N GLU A 106 5.48 14.20 -5.12
CA GLU A 106 6.07 14.20 -3.79
C GLU A 106 7.23 13.21 -3.67
N LEU A 107 7.13 12.06 -4.31
CA LEU A 107 8.21 11.10 -4.46
C LEU A 107 9.45 11.76 -5.04
N LEU A 108 9.30 12.52 -6.13
CA LEU A 108 10.40 13.24 -6.76
C LEU A 108 11.02 14.29 -5.83
N ARG A 109 10.21 14.97 -5.02
CA ARG A 109 10.66 15.96 -4.04
C ARG A 109 11.46 15.30 -2.91
N LEU A 110 10.90 14.26 -2.29
CA LEU A 110 11.51 13.56 -1.15
C LEU A 110 12.76 12.78 -1.55
N LYS A 111 12.78 12.14 -2.73
CA LYS A 111 13.98 11.45 -3.27
C LYS A 111 15.16 12.41 -3.46
N LYS A 112 14.89 13.66 -3.87
CA LYS A 112 15.91 14.73 -3.90
C LYS A 112 16.37 15.09 -2.48
N GLY A 113 15.45 15.17 -1.51
CA GLY A 113 15.78 15.37 -0.09
C GLY A 113 16.70 14.28 0.46
N VAL A 114 16.44 13.01 0.14
CA VAL A 114 17.33 11.88 0.51
C VAL A 114 18.71 12.07 -0.11
N SER A 115 18.77 12.40 -1.41
CA SER A 115 20.04 12.61 -2.11
C SER A 115 20.88 13.77 -1.53
N LYS A 116 20.23 14.77 -0.94
CA LYS A 116 20.86 15.95 -0.32
C LYS A 116 21.18 15.80 1.16
N GLY A 117 20.77 14.70 1.80
CA GLY A 117 20.95 14.52 3.23
C GLY A 117 19.82 15.05 4.12
N GLU A 118 18.76 15.63 3.53
CA GLU A 118 17.64 16.27 4.25
C GLU A 118 16.65 15.23 4.82
N VAL A 119 16.61 14.03 4.22
CA VAL A 119 15.75 12.91 4.63
C VAL A 119 16.65 11.68 4.78
N SER A 120 16.66 11.05 5.96
CA SER A 120 17.49 9.88 6.23
C SER A 120 17.11 8.69 5.35
N ARG A 121 15.86 8.25 5.49
CA ARG A 121 15.27 7.15 4.74
C ARG A 121 13.86 7.52 4.32
N LEU A 122 13.49 7.05 3.12
CA LEU A 122 12.16 7.18 2.57
C LEU A 122 11.67 5.81 2.13
N LEU A 123 10.65 5.28 2.81
CA LEU A 123 9.92 4.09 2.41
C LEU A 123 8.64 4.49 1.68
N VAL A 124 8.55 4.14 0.41
CA VAL A 124 7.41 4.43 -0.45
C VAL A 124 6.55 3.19 -0.55
N ILE A 125 5.26 3.32 -0.27
CA ILE A 125 4.25 2.28 -0.41
C ILE A 125 3.28 2.71 -1.51
N ASP A 126 3.52 2.26 -2.73
CA ASP A 126 2.63 2.50 -3.88
C ASP A 126 1.59 1.38 -3.95
N ASP A 127 0.47 1.62 -3.30
CA ASP A 127 -0.59 0.66 -3.05
C ASP A 127 -1.69 0.68 -4.12
N HIS A 128 -1.90 -0.48 -4.75
CA HIS A 128 -2.96 -0.74 -5.73
C HIS A 128 -3.77 -2.00 -5.35
N LEU A 129 -3.90 -2.27 -4.05
CA LEU A 129 -4.79 -3.30 -3.52
C LEU A 129 -6.24 -2.86 -3.69
N LEU A 130 -7.10 -3.76 -4.16
CA LEU A 130 -8.50 -3.45 -4.43
C LEU A 130 -9.36 -3.73 -3.19
N ARG A 131 -10.20 -2.75 -2.84
CA ARG A 131 -11.12 -2.81 -1.68
C ARG A 131 -12.58 -2.97 -2.09
N TYR A 132 -12.94 -2.60 -3.32
CA TYR A 132 -14.31 -2.72 -3.83
C TYR A 132 -14.36 -2.79 -5.37
N GLN A 133 -15.50 -3.20 -5.90
CA GLN A 133 -15.67 -3.65 -7.29
C GLN A 133 -15.37 -2.60 -8.38
N LEU A 134 -15.54 -1.30 -8.10
CA LEU A 134 -15.33 -0.26 -9.10
C LEU A 134 -13.85 0.15 -9.23
N GLU A 135 -13.01 -0.26 -8.27
CA GLU A 135 -11.58 0.02 -8.33
C GLU A 135 -10.91 -0.81 -9.40
N GLN A 136 -10.09 -0.18 -10.24
CA GLN A 136 -9.36 -0.85 -11.30
C GLN A 136 -7.94 -1.17 -10.84
N GLY A 137 -7.44 -2.36 -11.20
CA GLY A 137 -6.08 -2.76 -10.85
C GLY A 137 -5.90 -4.27 -10.82
N LYS A 138 -4.75 -4.70 -10.30
CA LYS A 138 -4.32 -6.11 -10.26
C LYS A 138 -3.88 -6.54 -8.85
N ASN A 139 -4.41 -5.92 -7.79
CA ASN A 139 -4.04 -6.22 -6.41
C ASN A 139 -2.52 -6.16 -6.16
N GLN A 140 -1.87 -5.11 -6.66
CA GLN A 140 -0.41 -4.97 -6.58
C GLN A 140 -0.01 -4.00 -5.47
N MET A 141 1.12 -4.27 -4.83
CA MET A 141 1.77 -3.35 -3.92
C MET A 141 3.24 -3.24 -4.32
N HIS A 142 3.71 -2.01 -4.50
CA HIS A 142 5.13 -1.74 -4.72
C HIS A 142 5.73 -1.06 -3.50
N LEU A 143 6.91 -1.52 -3.11
CA LEU A 143 7.71 -0.89 -2.07
C LEU A 143 9.02 -0.40 -2.67
N SER A 144 9.41 0.81 -2.32
CA SER A 144 10.76 1.33 -2.59
C SER A 144 11.34 1.92 -1.32
N LEU A 145 12.51 1.45 -0.89
CA LEU A 145 13.29 2.08 0.17
C LEU A 145 14.43 2.89 -0.44
N TYR A 146 14.43 4.19 -0.19
CA TYR A 146 15.52 5.09 -0.55
C TYR A 146 16.28 5.49 0.70
N SER A 147 17.59 5.25 0.70
CA SER A 147 18.45 5.60 1.83
C SER A 147 19.70 6.35 1.37
N GLN A 148 20.19 7.23 2.24
CA GLN A 148 21.48 7.89 2.02
C GLN A 148 22.61 6.85 1.98
N SER A 149 23.63 7.08 1.15
CA SER A 149 24.73 6.12 0.98
C SER A 149 25.63 5.95 2.21
N GLN A 150 25.44 6.76 3.26
CA GLN A 150 26.15 6.65 4.53
C GLN A 150 25.57 5.57 5.46
N PHE A 151 24.34 5.12 5.21
CA PHE A 151 23.73 4.05 6.00
C PHE A 151 24.31 2.69 5.62
N ASP A 152 24.33 1.78 6.59
CA ASP A 152 24.80 0.41 6.39
C ASP A 152 23.84 -0.36 5.48
N SER A 153 24.24 -0.58 4.24
CA SER A 153 23.46 -1.33 3.25
C SER A 153 23.00 -2.70 3.75
N SER A 154 23.79 -3.38 4.58
CA SER A 154 23.41 -4.71 5.10
C SER A 154 22.25 -4.63 6.09
N HIS A 155 22.21 -3.59 6.93
CA HIS A 155 21.08 -3.35 7.83
C HIS A 155 19.83 -2.94 7.05
N GLU A 156 19.97 -2.05 6.05
CA GLU A 156 18.84 -1.65 5.19
C GLU A 156 18.22 -2.85 4.48
N GLU A 157 19.05 -3.72 3.90
CA GLU A 157 18.62 -4.93 3.22
C GLU A 157 17.92 -5.90 4.18
N ALA A 158 18.47 -6.13 5.37
CA ALA A 158 17.88 -7.01 6.37
C ALA A 158 16.49 -6.51 6.82
N CYS A 159 16.36 -5.22 7.12
CA CYS A 159 15.09 -4.62 7.48
C CYS A 159 14.08 -4.68 6.34
N PHE A 160 14.51 -4.39 5.11
CA PHE A 160 13.63 -4.42 3.94
C PHE A 160 13.12 -5.84 3.66
N LEU A 161 13.98 -6.87 3.78
CA LEU A 161 13.57 -8.27 3.66
C LEU A 161 12.56 -8.67 4.74
N GLN A 162 12.80 -8.29 6.00
CA GLN A 162 11.86 -8.58 7.09
C GLN A 162 10.48 -7.96 6.86
N LEU A 163 10.44 -6.77 6.25
CA LEU A 163 9.19 -6.13 5.84
C LEU A 163 8.50 -6.90 4.73
N ILE A 164 9.23 -7.38 3.72
CA ILE A 164 8.66 -8.22 2.65
C ILE A 164 8.12 -9.53 3.21
N GLU A 165 8.83 -10.17 4.15
CA GLU A 165 8.37 -11.40 4.81
C GLU A 165 7.05 -11.19 5.55
N SER A 166 6.88 -10.06 6.25
CA SER A 166 5.62 -9.72 6.92
C SER A 166 4.45 -9.57 5.95
N LEU A 167 4.70 -9.08 4.73
CA LEU A 167 3.67 -8.97 3.69
C LEU A 167 3.22 -10.34 3.18
N ALA A 168 4.12 -11.33 3.16
CA ALA A 168 3.78 -12.69 2.75
C ALA A 168 2.78 -13.35 3.72
N GLU A 169 2.81 -13.00 5.01
CA GLU A 169 1.82 -13.45 6.00
C GLU A 169 0.40 -13.02 5.62
N PHE A 170 0.26 -11.83 5.03
CA PHE A 170 -1.00 -11.30 4.50
C PHE A 170 -1.35 -11.81 3.09
N GLY A 171 -0.52 -12.68 2.51
CA GLY A 171 -0.72 -13.22 1.17
C GLY A 171 -0.27 -12.28 0.04
N ILE A 172 0.53 -11.26 0.35
CA ILE A 172 1.19 -10.39 -0.63
C ILE A 172 2.59 -10.96 -0.88
N ALA A 173 2.75 -11.63 -2.02
CA ALA A 173 4.00 -12.30 -2.36
C ALA A 173 4.56 -11.77 -3.68
N ALA A 174 5.86 -11.97 -3.92
CA ALA A 174 6.49 -11.65 -5.18
C ALA A 174 5.68 -12.26 -6.33
N LYS A 175 5.52 -11.51 -7.42
CA LYS A 175 4.85 -12.02 -8.60
C LYS A 175 5.70 -13.16 -9.16
N GLU A 176 5.13 -14.36 -9.19
CA GLU A 176 5.69 -15.45 -9.99
C GLU A 176 5.47 -15.03 -11.44
N GLU A 177 6.55 -14.79 -12.19
CA GLU A 177 6.47 -14.71 -13.65
C GLU A 177 6.06 -16.09 -14.14
N ARG A 178 4.75 -16.34 -14.23
CA ARG A 178 4.27 -17.35 -15.17
C ARG A 178 4.40 -16.72 -16.54
N ASP A 179 5.30 -17.29 -17.35
CA ASP A 179 5.28 -17.18 -18.79
C ASP A 179 3.92 -17.67 -19.28
N ASP A 180 2.95 -16.76 -19.34
CA ASP A 180 1.70 -17.00 -20.06
C ASP A 180 2.02 -16.88 -21.56
N ALA A 181 2.73 -17.88 -22.08
CA ALA A 181 2.79 -18.20 -23.48
C ALA A 181 1.56 -19.06 -23.82
N ILE A 182 0.53 -18.43 -24.37
CA ILE A 182 -0.45 -19.07 -25.26
C ILE A 182 -0.66 -18.16 -26.47
#